data_AF-A0A445AF28-F1
#
_entry.id   AF-A0A445AF28-F1
#
_cell.length_a   1.000
_cell.length_b   1.000
_cell.length_c   1.000
_cell.angle_alpha   90.00
_cell.angle_beta   90.00
_cell.angle_gamma   90.00
#
_symmetry.space_group_name_H-M   'P 1'
#
loop_
_entity.id
_entity.type
_entity.pdbx_description
1 polymer ?
#
loop_
_entity_poly.entity_id
_entity_poly.type
_entity_poly.pdbx_seq_one_letter_code
_entity_poly.pdbx_strand_id
1 'polypeptide(L)'
;MSFNVVLEMDVVYIEELVQHLISTMETLVSEDGVVFLGYQVRSPETHKKFWEMCYEVFDIEKVPRNHLHPEYAYKETDVFLLRKKKKKKKKKK
;
A
#
# COMPACT_ATOMS: atom_id res chain seq x y z
N MET A 1 11.31 -12.88 9.92
CA MET A 1 11.72 -12.94 8.50
C MET A 1 11.03 -11.79 7.78
N SER A 2 11.72 -11.08 6.89
CA SER A 2 11.15 -9.96 6.13
C SER A 2 11.43 -10.16 4.63
N PHE A 3 10.62 -9.55 3.78
CA PHE A 3 10.65 -9.72 2.34
C PHE A 3 11.03 -8.42 1.64
N ASN A 4 11.81 -8.49 0.56
CA ASN A 4 12.10 -7.30 -0.25
C ASN A 4 10.89 -6.83 -1.05
N VAL A 5 10.00 -7.77 -1.41
CA VAL A 5 8.77 -7.50 -2.15
C VAL A 5 7.62 -8.21 -1.45
N VAL A 6 6.52 -7.48 -1.25
CA VAL A 6 5.22 -8.01 -0.82
C VAL A 6 4.20 -7.65 -1.90
N LEU A 7 3.33 -8.58 -2.27
CA LEU A 7 2.32 -8.38 -3.30
C LEU A 7 0.93 -8.48 -2.67
N GLU A 8 0.12 -7.45 -2.84
CA GLU A 8 -1.26 -7.38 -2.35
C GLU A 8 -2.16 -7.00 -3.52
N MET A 9 -3.09 -7.90 -3.92
CA MET A 9 -3.90 -7.71 -5.12
C MET A 9 -5.38 -7.81 -4.76
N ASP A 10 -6.09 -6.68 -4.79
CA ASP A 10 -7.53 -6.58 -4.54
C ASP A 10 -7.96 -7.08 -3.14
N VAL A 11 -7.16 -6.73 -2.12
CA VAL A 11 -7.35 -7.16 -0.72
C VAL A 11 -8.06 -6.11 0.16
N VAL A 12 -8.37 -4.93 -0.39
CA VAL A 12 -8.94 -3.80 0.37
C VAL A 12 -10.46 -3.73 0.17
N TYR A 13 -11.20 -4.54 0.93
CA TYR A 13 -12.67 -4.60 0.83
C TYR A 13 -13.42 -4.86 2.15
N ILE A 14 -12.74 -5.21 3.24
CA ILE A 14 -13.34 -5.39 4.58
C ILE A 14 -12.82 -4.29 5.51
N GLU A 15 -13.70 -3.41 5.96
CA GLU A 15 -13.35 -2.20 6.70
C GLU A 15 -12.70 -2.50 8.07
N GLU A 16 -13.11 -3.57 8.72
CA GLU A 16 -12.61 -4.03 10.02
C GLU A 16 -11.20 -4.59 9.93
N LEU A 17 -10.78 -5.06 8.75
CA LEU A 17 -9.47 -5.66 8.52
C LEU A 17 -8.41 -4.65 8.06
N VAL A 18 -8.80 -3.41 7.77
CA VAL A 18 -7.88 -2.37 7.26
C VAL A 18 -6.64 -2.21 8.14
N GLN A 19 -6.83 -2.09 9.46
CA GLN A 19 -5.71 -1.92 10.38
C GLN A 19 -4.80 -3.15 10.42
N HIS A 20 -5.39 -4.35 10.41
CA HIS A 20 -4.64 -5.61 10.42
C HIS A 20 -3.84 -5.78 9.13
N LEU A 21 -4.43 -5.46 7.98
CA LEU A 21 -3.77 -5.51 6.68
C LEU A 21 -2.55 -4.59 6.63
N ILE A 22 -2.71 -3.32 7.04
CA ILE A 22 -1.60 -2.34 7.06
C ILE A 22 -0.47 -2.80 7.99
N SER A 23 -0.82 -3.29 9.18
CA SER A 23 0.18 -3.81 10.14
C SER A 23 0.90 -5.06 9.61
N THR A 24 0.19 -5.95 8.93
CA THR A 24 0.79 -7.14 8.29
C THR A 24 1.75 -6.72 7.17
N MET A 25 1.32 -5.83 6.26
CA MET A 25 2.20 -5.31 5.20
C MET A 25 3.46 -4.65 5.79
N GLU A 26 3.31 -3.83 6.83
CA GLU A 26 4.43 -3.18 7.51
C GLU A 26 5.36 -4.22 8.18
N THR A 27 4.81 -5.26 8.78
CA THR A 27 5.61 -6.29 9.44
C THR A 27 6.40 -7.13 8.43
N LEU A 28 5.77 -7.48 7.31
CA LEU A 28 6.36 -8.38 6.31
C LEU A 28 7.41 -7.70 5.43
N VAL A 29 7.20 -6.45 5.04
CA VAL A 29 8.12 -5.76 4.14
C VAL A 29 9.42 -5.38 4.88
N SER A 30 10.56 -5.63 4.25
CA SER A 30 11.87 -5.19 4.75
C SER A 30 11.98 -3.66 4.76
N GLU A 31 12.96 -3.11 5.49
CA GLU A 31 13.13 -1.66 5.66
C GLU A 31 13.29 -0.93 4.32
N ASP A 32 14.05 -1.51 3.38
CA ASP A 32 14.26 -0.98 2.03
C ASP A 32 13.37 -1.68 0.97
N GLY A 33 12.42 -2.50 1.43
CA GLY A 33 11.50 -3.23 0.57
C GLY A 33 10.37 -2.37 0.02
N VAL A 34 9.49 -3.02 -0.75
CA VAL A 34 8.31 -2.38 -1.35
C VAL A 34 7.11 -3.32 -1.31
N VAL A 35 5.94 -2.78 -1.05
CA VAL A 35 4.67 -3.45 -1.29
C VAL A 35 4.11 -2.97 -2.62
N PHE A 36 3.77 -3.90 -3.50
CA PHE A 36 2.95 -3.61 -4.67
C PHE A 36 1.50 -3.87 -4.33
N LEU A 37 0.70 -2.82 -4.39
CA LEU A 37 -0.74 -2.89 -4.14
C LEU A 37 -1.50 -2.72 -5.45
N GLY A 38 -2.10 -3.80 -5.94
CA GLY A 38 -3.15 -3.75 -6.95
C GLY A 38 -4.45 -3.33 -6.30
N TYR A 39 -5.08 -2.28 -6.80
CA TYR A 39 -6.15 -1.59 -6.12
C TYR A 39 -7.34 -1.31 -7.03
N GLN A 40 -8.53 -1.65 -6.55
CA GLN A 40 -9.81 -1.26 -7.12
C GLN A 40 -10.72 -0.79 -5.97
N VAL A 41 -11.44 0.31 -6.16
CA VAL A 41 -12.38 0.82 -5.15
C VAL A 41 -13.58 -0.11 -5.06
N ARG A 42 -13.76 -0.78 -3.91
CA ARG A 42 -14.90 -1.68 -3.62
C ARG A 42 -15.97 -1.04 -2.73
N SER A 43 -15.56 -0.21 -1.76
CA SER A 43 -16.44 0.57 -0.88
C SER A 43 -15.79 1.94 -0.59
N PRO A 44 -16.54 3.06 -0.65
CA PRO A 44 -16.03 4.38 -0.29
C PRO A 44 -15.49 4.48 1.14
N GLU A 45 -16.14 3.82 2.10
CA GLU A 45 -15.79 3.82 3.52
C GLU A 45 -14.46 3.11 3.75
N THR A 46 -14.33 1.90 3.20
CA THR A 46 -13.09 1.11 3.28
C THR A 46 -11.96 1.81 2.54
N HIS A 47 -12.23 2.39 1.37
CA HIS A 47 -11.27 3.18 0.61
C HIS A 47 -10.70 4.32 1.44
N LYS A 48 -11.59 5.16 2.01
CA LYS A 48 -11.18 6.33 2.79
C LYS A 48 -10.33 5.91 3.99
N LYS A 49 -10.83 4.96 4.79
CA LYS A 49 -10.13 4.48 5.99
C LYS A 49 -8.77 3.87 5.67
N PHE A 50 -8.70 3.06 4.62
CA PHE A 50 -7.44 2.46 4.18
C PHE A 50 -6.41 3.52 3.86
N TRP A 51 -6.74 4.49 3.00
CA TRP A 51 -5.77 5.51 2.60
C TRP A 51 -5.37 6.43 3.74
N GLU A 52 -6.31 6.89 4.57
CA GLU A 52 -6.01 7.71 5.76
C GLU A 52 -4.97 7.03 6.67
N MET A 53 -5.14 5.74 6.96
CA MET A 53 -4.19 4.99 7.80
C MET A 53 -2.90 4.63 7.05
N CYS A 54 -2.98 4.29 5.76
CA CYS A 54 -1.85 3.85 4.97
C CYS A 54 -0.83 4.98 4.78
N TYR A 55 -1.30 6.22 4.58
CA TYR A 55 -0.44 7.40 4.48
C TYR A 55 0.35 7.68 5.76
N GLU A 56 -0.08 7.22 6.94
CA GLU A 56 0.69 7.40 8.17
C GLU A 56 1.90 6.46 8.26
N VAL A 57 1.82 5.30 7.59
CA VAL A 57 2.82 4.22 7.70
C VAL A 57 3.77 4.19 6.49
N PHE A 58 3.25 4.46 5.30
CA PHE A 58 3.98 4.30 4.04
C PHE A 58 4.12 5.61 3.27
N ASP A 59 5.25 5.75 2.58
CA ASP A 59 5.41 6.64 1.44
C ASP A 59 4.83 5.93 0.22
N ILE A 60 3.90 6.58 -0.48
CA ILE A 60 3.05 5.96 -1.49
C ILE A 60 3.28 6.63 -2.83
N GLU A 61 3.53 5.81 -3.85
CA GLU A 61 3.68 6.25 -5.24
C GLU A 61 2.66 5.51 -6.10
N LYS A 62 1.89 6.23 -6.92
CA LYS A 62 1.02 5.63 -7.93
C LYS A 62 1.83 5.33 -9.18
N VAL A 63 1.79 4.07 -9.63
CA VAL A 63 2.48 3.66 -10.86
C VAL A 63 1.81 4.36 -12.07
N PRO A 64 2.60 5.03 -12.94
CA PRO A 64 2.08 5.61 -14.16
C PRO A 64 1.37 4.57 -15.02
N ARG A 65 0.21 4.96 -15.57
CA ARG A 65 -0.66 4.02 -16.27
C ARG A 65 -0.04 3.41 -17.51
N ASN A 66 0.82 4.17 -18.19
CA ASN A 66 1.60 3.71 -19.35
C ASN A 66 2.71 2.71 -18.99
N HIS A 67 2.99 2.48 -17.71
CA HIS A 67 3.88 1.40 -17.27
C HIS A 67 3.13 0.07 -17.06
N LEU A 68 1.79 0.09 -17.08
CA LEU A 68 0.98 -1.11 -16.97
C LEU A 68 0.80 -1.77 -18.35
N HIS A 69 0.47 -3.06 -18.36
CA HIS A 69 0.23 -3.77 -19.61
C HIS A 69 -0.94 -3.12 -20.37
N PRO A 70 -0.76 -2.76 -21.65
CA PRO A 70 -1.73 -1.93 -22.39
C PRO A 70 -3.11 -2.56 -22.49
N GLU A 71 -3.19 -3.90 -22.56
CA GLU A 71 -4.47 -4.63 -22.67
C GLU A 71 -5.16 -4.92 -21.32
N TYR A 72 -4.41 -4.90 -20.22
CA TYR A 72 -4.93 -5.27 -18.88
C TYR A 72 -4.97 -4.10 -17.90
N ALA A 73 -4.65 -2.88 -18.37
CA ALA A 73 -4.80 -1.65 -17.62
C ALA A 73 -6.25 -1.15 -17.75
N TYR A 74 -7.16 -1.61 -16.89
CA TYR A 74 -8.55 -1.15 -16.79
C TYR A 74 -8.69 0.14 -15.97
N LYS A 75 -9.49 1.11 -16.41
CA LYS A 75 -9.50 2.49 -15.84
C LYS A 75 -9.77 2.53 -14.33
N GLU A 76 -10.46 1.51 -13.85
CA GLU A 76 -10.93 1.32 -12.48
C GLU A 76 -9.86 0.67 -11.59
N THR A 77 -8.77 0.17 -12.17
CA THR A 77 -7.65 -0.46 -11.46
C THR A 77 -6.40 0.40 -11.51
N ASP A 78 -5.73 0.45 -10.37
CA ASP A 78 -4.47 1.15 -10.16
C ASP A 78 -3.44 0.23 -9.50
N VAL A 79 -2.17 0.57 -9.65
CA VAL A 79 -1.06 -0.07 -8.92
C VAL A 79 -0.33 1.01 -8.12
N PHE A 80 -0.05 0.71 -6.86
CA PHE A 80 0.71 1.58 -5.96
C PHE A 80 1.95 0.87 -5.43
N LEU A 81 3.01 1.65 -5.24
CA LEU A 81 4.22 1.24 -4.55
C LEU A 81 4.20 1.87 -3.15
N LEU A 82 4.25 1.05 -2.12
CA LEU A 82 4.27 1.48 -0.73
C LEU A 82 5.63 1.15 -0.12
N ARG A 83 6.33 2.16 0.38
CA ARG A 83 7.63 2.02 1.04
C ARG A 83 7.53 2.48 2.49
N LYS A 84 8.19 1.79 3.40
CA LYS A 84 8.16 2.16 4.83
C LYS A 84 8.65 3.58 5.02
N LYS A 85 7.89 4.38 5.78
CA LYS A 85 8.38 5.68 6.23
C LYS A 85 9.55 5.48 7.18
N LYS A 86 10.66 6.15 6.88
CA LYS A 86 11.80 6.18 7.81
C LYS A 86 11.38 6.95 9.06
N LYS A 87 11.40 6.29 10.22
CA LYS A 87 11.15 6.95 11.51
C LYS A 87 12.17 8.09 11.66
N LYS A 88 11.69 9.34 11.70
CA LYS A 88 12.54 10.48 12.02
C LYS A 88 13.18 10.22 13.38
N LYS A 89 14.50 10.00 13.44
CA LYS A 89 15.23 9.94 14.71
C LYS A 89 14.95 11.29 15.42
N LYS A 90 14.19 11.26 16.51
CA LYS A 90 14.06 12.43 17.39
C LYS A 90 15.48 12.84 17.78
N LYS A 91 15.97 13.98 17.28
CA LYS A 91 17.21 14.58 17.78
C LYS A 91 16.97 14.84 19.27
N LYS A 92 17.64 14.08 20.15
CA LYS A 92 17.72 14.43 21.56
C LYS A 92 18.41 15.80 21.61
N LYS A 93 17.66 16.83 22.02
CA LYS A 93 18.23 18.12 22.42
C LYS A 93 18.91 17.93 23.78
#